data_AF-A0A8J4BLT0-F1
#
_entry.id   AF-A0A8J4BLT0-F1
#
_cell.length_a   1.000
_cell.length_b   1.000
_cell.length_c   1.000
_cell.angle_alpha   90.00
_cell.angle_beta   90.00
_cell.angle_gamma   90.00
#
_symmetry.space_group_name_H-M   'P 1'
#
loop_
_entity.id
_entity.type
_entity.pdbx_description
1 polymer ?
#
loop_
_entity_poly.entity_id
_entity_poly.type
_entity_poly.pdbx_seq_one_letter_code
_entity_poly.pdbx_strand_id
1 'polypeptide(L)'
;MTPSGDAVVKVYCLPVPKRVGGQPPTCNPLRIAEIMKLLMALDKLSQDCGFMDLIPRMWLAPVLGVLPGVGYPVDWWGLWMEYVEGISLENFLYRGIPRRLPLETIADMFNNRLNKTRIVKGAIFDLLTSQCDRHAQNLFLQEDGNLKLIDNESCLQHMWRNCGFDSVMVPTTQKQEIIRLANQYVNKLPTLTGQPQVPRFDADPQLLLDYRCYLPEGREQMGTEYPPPIDKCLRNIASMAPKEVAKFYGFPDVRVAANLHTRATDMITRGYEWAAKYGHPQNAEAKRYRFQPKCCSLHINRTHFACGHAWKPSFELPLGNPFTGREWDKDRPDPGTYVGGTFPEDGDVGGNVAEASASTQSGP
;
A
#
# COMPACT_ATOMS: atom_id res chain seq x y z
N MET A 1 6.71 -20.94 -16.28
CA MET A 1 6.63 -21.91 -15.16
C MET A 1 7.18 -21.20 -13.93
N THR A 2 6.53 -21.37 -12.78
CA THR A 2 6.93 -20.73 -11.51
C THR A 2 8.16 -21.44 -10.94
N PRO A 3 9.04 -20.75 -10.18
CA PRO A 3 10.23 -21.37 -9.59
C PRO A 3 9.92 -22.56 -8.67
N SER A 4 8.79 -22.52 -7.96
CA SER A 4 8.32 -23.60 -7.08
C SER A 4 7.63 -24.75 -7.82
N GLY A 5 7.25 -24.57 -9.09
CA GLY A 5 6.35 -25.47 -9.80
C GLY A 5 4.87 -25.32 -9.42
N ASP A 6 4.56 -24.63 -8.32
CA ASP A 6 3.21 -24.40 -7.82
C ASP A 6 2.65 -23.05 -8.29
N ALA A 7 1.33 -23.00 -8.45
CA ALA A 7 0.59 -21.80 -8.82
C ALA A 7 -0.73 -21.72 -8.06
N VAL A 8 -1.20 -20.49 -7.85
CA VAL A 8 -2.52 -20.21 -7.28
C VAL A 8 -3.38 -19.58 -8.36
N VAL A 9 -4.65 -19.97 -8.44
CA VAL A 9 -5.60 -19.36 -9.37
C VAL A 9 -6.71 -18.61 -8.64
N LYS A 10 -6.90 -17.34 -9.01
CA LYS A 10 -8.04 -16.54 -8.59
C LYS A 10 -9.14 -16.69 -9.65
N VAL A 11 -10.22 -17.35 -9.24
CA VAL A 11 -11.43 -17.52 -10.05
C VAL A 11 -12.47 -16.51 -9.59
N TYR A 12 -13.00 -15.74 -10.54
CA TYR A 12 -14.01 -14.73 -10.29
C TYR A 12 -15.40 -15.26 -10.70
N CYS A 13 -16.48 -14.57 -10.26
CA CYS A 13 -17.87 -14.93 -10.59
C CYS A 13 -18.33 -16.33 -10.16
N LEU A 14 -17.71 -16.91 -9.14
CA LEU A 14 -18.21 -18.15 -8.56
C LEU A 14 -19.52 -17.87 -7.81
N PRO A 15 -20.66 -18.51 -8.15
CA PRO A 15 -21.93 -18.35 -7.46
C PRO A 15 -21.95 -19.14 -6.12
N VAL A 16 -20.82 -19.11 -5.42
CA VAL A 16 -20.57 -19.84 -4.18
C VAL A 16 -20.18 -18.81 -3.12
N PRO A 17 -20.87 -18.78 -1.97
CA PRO A 17 -20.54 -17.82 -0.92
C PRO A 17 -19.17 -18.13 -0.32
N LYS A 18 -18.37 -17.08 -0.05
CA LYS A 18 -17.04 -17.23 0.57
C LYS A 18 -17.08 -17.76 2.01
N ARG A 19 -18.25 -17.66 2.68
CA ARG A 19 -18.46 -18.09 4.07
C ARG A 19 -19.77 -18.87 4.15
N VAL A 20 -19.82 -19.86 5.05
CA VAL A 20 -21.05 -20.60 5.35
C VAL A 20 -22.15 -19.62 5.77
N GLY A 21 -23.31 -19.70 5.13
CA GLY A 21 -24.44 -18.79 5.36
C GLY A 21 -24.32 -17.40 4.72
N GLY A 22 -23.26 -17.13 3.95
CA GLY A 22 -23.11 -15.90 3.19
C GLY A 22 -23.99 -15.86 1.94
N GLN A 23 -24.25 -14.66 1.43
CA GLN A 23 -24.89 -14.48 0.11
C GLN A 23 -23.89 -14.80 -1.01
N PRO A 24 -24.32 -15.49 -2.09
CA PRO A 24 -23.52 -15.63 -3.29
C PRO A 24 -23.13 -14.25 -3.85
N PRO A 25 -21.88 -14.06 -4.30
CA PRO A 25 -21.47 -12.78 -4.86
C PRO A 25 -22.19 -12.52 -6.18
N THR A 26 -22.58 -11.27 -6.42
CA THR A 26 -23.06 -10.83 -7.73
C THR A 26 -21.89 -10.70 -8.71
N CYS A 27 -22.08 -11.23 -9.92
CA CYS A 27 -21.07 -11.24 -10.97
C CYS A 27 -21.23 -10.03 -11.89
N ASN A 28 -20.14 -9.30 -12.15
CA ASN A 28 -20.05 -8.34 -13.25
C ASN A 28 -18.87 -8.74 -14.15
N PRO A 29 -19.12 -9.46 -15.25
CA PRO A 29 -18.05 -9.98 -16.12
C PRO A 29 -17.17 -8.89 -16.72
N LEU A 30 -17.76 -7.75 -17.11
CA LEU A 30 -17.01 -6.62 -17.68
C LEU A 30 -16.02 -6.07 -16.66
N ARG A 31 -16.49 -5.86 -15.42
CA ARG A 31 -15.63 -5.38 -14.34
C ARG A 31 -14.49 -6.35 -14.03
N ILE A 32 -14.74 -7.66 -14.10
CA ILE A 32 -13.70 -8.67 -13.87
C ILE A 32 -12.68 -8.69 -15.00
N ALA A 33 -13.12 -8.57 -16.25
CA ALA A 33 -12.20 -8.46 -17.37
C ALA A 33 -11.30 -7.21 -17.25
N GLU A 34 -11.82 -6.09 -16.75
CA GLU A 34 -11.02 -4.90 -16.44
C GLU A 34 -9.97 -5.16 -15.35
N ILE A 35 -10.35 -5.81 -14.25
CA ILE A 35 -9.44 -6.16 -13.15
C ILE A 35 -8.34 -7.11 -13.62
N MET A 36 -8.70 -8.14 -14.39
CA MET A 36 -7.73 -9.06 -14.97
C MET A 36 -6.75 -8.33 -15.90
N LYS A 37 -7.23 -7.44 -16.77
CA LYS A 37 -6.37 -6.62 -17.64
C LYS A 37 -5.45 -5.70 -16.82
N LEU A 38 -5.96 -5.08 -15.76
CA LEU A 38 -5.15 -4.26 -14.84
C LEU A 38 -4.01 -5.08 -14.23
N LEU A 39 -4.32 -6.25 -13.66
CA LEU A 39 -3.32 -7.10 -13.01
C LEU A 39 -2.29 -7.64 -14.02
N MET A 40 -2.71 -7.96 -15.24
CA MET A 40 -1.77 -8.32 -16.31
C MET A 40 -0.86 -7.15 -16.72
N ALA A 41 -1.39 -5.93 -16.80
CA ALA A 41 -0.60 -4.74 -17.06
C ALA A 41 0.41 -4.48 -15.93
N LEU A 42 0.04 -4.74 -14.67
CA LEU A 42 0.97 -4.67 -13.53
C LEU A 42 2.06 -5.75 -13.57
N ASP A 43 1.78 -6.98 -14.01
CA ASP A 43 2.84 -8.00 -14.24
C ASP A 43 3.85 -7.50 -15.28
N LYS A 44 3.36 -6.90 -16.37
CA LYS A 44 4.23 -6.31 -17.39
C LYS A 44 5.05 -5.13 -16.85
N LEU A 45 4.41 -4.23 -16.09
CA LEU A 45 5.08 -3.10 -15.42
C LEU A 45 6.16 -3.60 -14.44
N SER A 46 5.84 -4.64 -13.67
CA SER A 46 6.77 -5.21 -12.69
C SER A 46 8.02 -5.80 -13.35
N GLN A 47 7.87 -6.40 -14.53
CA GLN A 47 9.00 -6.88 -15.33
C GLN A 47 9.87 -5.74 -15.82
N ASP A 48 9.25 -4.72 -16.41
CA ASP A 48 9.94 -3.60 -17.02
C ASP A 48 10.69 -2.74 -15.98
N CYS A 49 10.07 -2.54 -14.81
CA CYS A 49 10.65 -1.76 -13.72
C CYS A 49 11.54 -2.57 -12.75
N GLY A 50 11.68 -3.88 -12.93
CA GLY A 50 12.56 -4.70 -12.07
C GLY A 50 12.02 -4.99 -10.66
N PHE A 51 10.69 -5.17 -10.54
CA PHE A 51 9.99 -5.55 -9.31
C PHE A 51 9.69 -7.06 -9.20
N MET A 52 10.31 -7.89 -10.05
CA MET A 52 10.05 -9.34 -10.14
C MET A 52 10.42 -10.14 -8.89
N ASP A 53 11.33 -9.60 -8.10
CA ASP A 53 11.66 -10.13 -6.79
C ASP A 53 10.56 -9.84 -5.75
N LEU A 54 9.69 -8.85 -5.97
CA LEU A 54 8.63 -8.44 -5.04
C LEU A 54 7.23 -8.89 -5.46
N ILE A 55 6.90 -8.74 -6.74
CA ILE A 55 5.55 -8.98 -7.27
C ILE A 55 5.50 -10.39 -7.87
N PRO A 56 4.56 -11.25 -7.44
CA PRO A 56 4.41 -12.57 -8.03
C PRO A 56 4.01 -12.46 -9.50
N ARG A 57 4.52 -13.39 -10.34
CA ARG A 57 4.08 -13.47 -11.74
C ARG A 57 2.58 -13.69 -11.84
N MET A 58 1.96 -13.12 -12.85
CA MET A 58 0.54 -13.34 -13.16
C MET A 58 0.35 -13.69 -14.63
N TRP A 59 -0.61 -14.56 -14.93
CA TRP A 59 -1.01 -14.89 -16.30
C TRP A 59 -2.47 -15.34 -16.36
N LEU A 60 -3.05 -15.30 -17.55
CA LEU A 60 -4.38 -15.84 -17.81
C LEU A 60 -4.23 -17.24 -18.42
N ALA A 61 -5.00 -18.20 -17.91
CA ALA A 61 -5.14 -19.53 -18.49
C ALA A 61 -6.51 -20.13 -18.10
N PRO A 62 -7.08 -21.04 -18.92
CA PRO A 62 -8.33 -21.71 -18.58
C PRO A 62 -8.16 -22.55 -17.30
N VAL A 63 -9.25 -22.62 -16.52
CA VAL A 63 -9.40 -23.49 -15.36
C VAL A 63 -10.48 -24.49 -15.70
N LEU A 64 -10.12 -25.78 -15.67
CA LEU A 64 -11.06 -26.89 -15.76
C LEU A 64 -10.99 -27.68 -14.46
N GLY A 65 -12.05 -27.65 -13.66
CA GLY A 65 -12.05 -28.33 -12.37
C GLY A 65 -13.37 -28.27 -11.63
N VAL A 66 -13.36 -28.78 -10.41
CA VAL A 66 -14.52 -28.78 -9.51
C VAL A 66 -14.09 -28.19 -8.18
N LEU A 67 -14.85 -27.22 -7.68
CA LEU A 67 -14.57 -26.61 -6.37
C LEU A 67 -14.70 -27.64 -5.24
N PRO A 68 -13.63 -27.87 -4.46
CA PRO A 68 -13.66 -28.81 -3.35
C PRO A 68 -14.74 -28.47 -2.31
N GLY A 69 -15.42 -29.48 -1.79
CA GLY A 69 -16.47 -29.34 -0.77
C GLY A 69 -17.81 -28.78 -1.26
N VAL A 70 -17.86 -28.21 -2.48
CA VAL A 70 -19.08 -27.63 -3.06
C VAL A 70 -19.56 -28.39 -4.29
N GLY A 71 -18.64 -29.00 -5.05
CA GLY A 71 -18.98 -29.74 -6.26
C GLY A 71 -19.32 -28.86 -7.47
N TYR A 72 -19.08 -27.54 -7.39
CA TYR A 72 -19.38 -26.61 -8.47
C TYR A 72 -18.31 -26.70 -9.57
N PRO A 73 -18.69 -27.02 -10.83
CA PRO A 73 -17.75 -27.09 -11.94
C PRO A 73 -17.29 -25.70 -12.37
N VAL A 74 -16.00 -25.57 -12.68
CA VAL A 74 -15.38 -24.37 -13.22
C VAL A 74 -14.78 -24.73 -14.57
N ASP A 75 -15.20 -24.02 -15.61
CA ASP A 75 -14.69 -24.13 -16.98
C ASP A 75 -14.64 -22.74 -17.64
N TRP A 76 -13.67 -21.92 -17.21
CA TRP A 76 -13.42 -20.59 -17.78
C TRP A 76 -12.04 -20.05 -17.42
N TRP A 77 -11.69 -18.86 -17.92
CA TRP A 77 -10.41 -18.20 -17.64
C TRP A 77 -10.23 -17.84 -16.17
N GLY A 78 -9.13 -18.33 -15.58
CA GLY A 78 -8.67 -17.92 -14.26
C GLY A 78 -7.48 -16.96 -14.35
N LEU A 79 -7.32 -16.11 -13.33
CA LEU A 79 -6.10 -15.35 -13.13
C LEU A 79 -5.14 -16.21 -12.31
N TRP A 80 -4.17 -16.79 -12.99
CA TRP A 80 -3.12 -17.58 -12.39
C TRP A 80 -2.00 -16.70 -11.89
N MET A 81 -1.41 -17.09 -10.78
CA MET A 81 -0.38 -16.36 -10.09
C MET A 81 0.67 -17.34 -9.58
N GLU A 82 1.91 -16.87 -9.51
CA GLU A 82 2.98 -17.59 -8.81
C GLU A 82 2.59 -17.84 -7.36
N TYR A 83 2.81 -19.07 -6.89
CA TYR A 83 2.67 -19.36 -5.47
C TYR A 83 3.71 -18.55 -4.69
N VAL A 84 3.24 -17.75 -3.73
CA VAL A 84 4.10 -16.94 -2.87
C VAL A 84 4.40 -17.75 -1.62
N GLU A 85 5.67 -18.14 -1.48
CA GLU A 85 6.17 -18.73 -0.24
C GLU A 85 6.20 -17.70 0.91
N GLY A 86 6.11 -18.20 2.14
CA GLY A 86 6.12 -17.40 3.36
C GLY A 86 4.75 -17.30 4.01
N ILE A 87 4.65 -16.45 5.03
CA ILE A 87 3.41 -16.21 5.77
C ILE A 87 3.06 -14.73 5.75
N SER A 88 1.77 -14.41 5.79
CA SER A 88 1.35 -13.01 5.88
C SER A 88 1.92 -12.37 7.15
N LEU A 89 2.27 -11.10 7.08
CA LEU A 89 2.80 -10.35 8.20
C LEU A 89 1.82 -10.29 9.37
N GLU A 90 0.51 -10.27 9.09
CA GLU A 90 -0.52 -10.37 10.12
C GLU A 90 -0.42 -11.71 10.89
N ASN A 91 -0.20 -12.81 10.18
CA ASN A 91 -0.04 -14.12 10.81
C ASN A 91 1.28 -14.20 11.58
N PHE A 92 2.37 -13.64 11.04
CA PHE A 92 3.66 -13.59 11.73
C PHE A 92 3.57 -12.82 13.07
N LEU A 93 2.83 -11.71 13.09
CA LEU A 93 2.78 -10.78 14.23
C LEU A 93 1.65 -11.06 15.23
N TYR A 94 0.46 -11.46 14.77
CA TYR A 94 -0.76 -11.40 15.60
C TYR A 94 -1.70 -12.60 15.53
N ARG A 95 -1.76 -13.29 14.38
CA ARG A 95 -2.83 -14.28 14.10
C ARG A 95 -2.36 -15.70 13.79
N GLY A 96 -1.05 -15.94 13.81
CA GLY A 96 -0.48 -17.26 13.55
C GLY A 96 -0.86 -18.31 14.60
N ILE A 97 -0.34 -19.53 14.41
CA ILE A 97 -0.33 -20.57 15.44
C ILE A 97 1.15 -20.93 15.66
N PRO A 98 1.76 -20.59 16.82
CA PRO A 98 1.18 -19.88 17.97
C PRO A 98 0.72 -18.46 17.64
N ARG A 99 -0.26 -17.93 18.40
CA ARG A 99 -0.89 -16.59 18.18
C ARG A 99 0.11 -15.45 18.02
N ARG A 100 1.27 -15.56 18.64
CA ARG A 100 2.38 -14.62 18.51
C ARG A 100 3.68 -15.39 18.66
N LEU A 101 4.63 -15.17 17.74
CA LEU A 101 6.00 -15.69 17.88
C LEU A 101 6.73 -15.00 19.05
N PRO A 102 7.81 -15.59 19.60
CA PRO A 102 8.62 -14.95 20.63
C PRO A 102 9.08 -13.54 20.22
N LEU A 103 9.15 -12.61 21.17
CA LEU A 103 9.51 -11.21 20.89
C LEU A 103 10.91 -11.12 20.28
N GLU A 104 11.82 -11.98 20.72
CA GLU A 104 13.19 -12.10 20.25
C GLU A 104 13.25 -12.53 18.79
N THR A 105 12.41 -13.48 18.39
CA THR A 105 12.30 -13.93 17.00
C THR A 105 11.79 -12.81 16.09
N ILE A 106 10.78 -12.06 16.55
CA ILE A 106 10.24 -10.93 15.80
C ILE A 106 11.29 -9.80 15.71
N ALA A 107 11.94 -9.46 16.82
CA ALA A 107 12.98 -8.44 16.84
C ALA A 107 14.17 -8.80 15.94
N ASP A 108 14.64 -10.05 15.97
CA ASP A 108 15.71 -10.52 15.09
C ASP A 108 15.32 -10.43 13.61
N MET A 109 14.11 -10.90 13.27
CA MET A 109 13.59 -10.83 11.92
C MET A 109 13.60 -9.39 11.39
N PHE A 110 13.05 -8.43 12.14
CA PHE A 110 12.93 -7.05 11.67
C PHE A 110 14.24 -6.24 11.77
N ASN A 111 15.05 -6.44 12.81
CA ASN A 111 16.31 -5.71 12.96
C ASN A 111 17.42 -6.23 12.04
N ASN A 112 17.53 -7.55 11.90
CA ASN A 112 18.73 -8.19 11.35
C ASN A 112 18.49 -8.89 10.01
N ARG A 113 17.34 -9.56 9.83
CA ARG A 113 17.11 -10.43 8.66
C ARG A 113 16.33 -9.76 7.54
N LEU A 114 15.49 -8.79 7.87
CA LEU A 114 14.62 -8.12 6.90
C LEU A 114 15.41 -7.59 5.71
N ASN A 115 14.97 -7.96 4.50
CA ASN A 115 15.61 -7.48 3.28
C ASN A 115 15.28 -6.00 3.04
N LYS A 116 16.20 -5.16 3.49
CA LYS A 116 16.14 -3.69 3.42
C LYS A 116 15.94 -3.17 1.99
N THR A 117 16.60 -3.79 1.00
CA THR A 117 16.47 -3.41 -0.41
C THR A 117 15.05 -3.65 -0.92
N ARG A 118 14.41 -4.74 -0.50
CA ARG A 118 13.02 -5.05 -0.86
C ARG A 118 12.01 -4.11 -0.22
N ILE A 119 12.29 -3.58 0.98
CA ILE A 119 11.47 -2.53 1.59
C ILE A 119 11.49 -1.27 0.74
N VAL A 120 12.68 -0.80 0.36
CA VAL A 120 12.84 0.41 -0.47
C VAL A 120 12.13 0.22 -1.82
N LYS A 121 12.37 -0.90 -2.50
CA LYS A 121 11.67 -1.21 -3.75
C LYS A 121 10.16 -1.32 -3.57
N GLY A 122 9.68 -1.88 -2.46
CA GLY A 122 8.26 -2.03 -2.15
C GLY A 122 7.57 -0.67 -1.95
N ALA A 123 8.22 0.25 -1.24
CA ALA A 123 7.76 1.63 -1.10
C ALA A 123 7.68 2.34 -2.46
N ILE A 124 8.71 2.18 -3.31
CA ILE A 124 8.70 2.70 -4.69
C ILE A 124 7.55 2.12 -5.49
N PHE A 125 7.33 0.81 -5.44
CA PHE A 125 6.23 0.15 -6.13
C PHE A 125 4.87 0.70 -5.67
N ASP A 126 4.63 0.77 -4.36
CA ASP A 126 3.34 1.20 -3.81
C ASP A 126 3.05 2.67 -4.13
N LEU A 127 4.07 3.55 -4.09
CA LEU A 127 3.88 4.94 -4.50
C LEU A 127 3.66 5.06 -6.02
N LEU A 128 4.50 4.41 -6.84
CA LEU A 128 4.40 4.44 -8.31
C LEU A 128 3.04 3.93 -8.80
N THR A 129 2.57 2.85 -8.19
CA THR A 129 1.30 2.22 -8.58
C THR A 129 0.11 2.83 -7.85
N SER A 130 0.30 3.82 -6.97
CA SER A 130 -0.80 4.36 -6.17
C SER A 130 -1.58 3.26 -5.45
N GLN A 131 -0.88 2.32 -4.83
CA GLN A 131 -1.48 1.17 -4.16
C GLN A 131 -2.24 1.62 -2.91
N CYS A 132 -3.49 1.20 -2.78
CA CYS A 132 -4.44 1.69 -1.76
C CYS A 132 -4.80 0.68 -0.66
N ASP A 133 -4.27 -0.53 -0.70
CA ASP A 133 -4.57 -1.52 0.32
C ASP A 133 -3.34 -2.33 0.74
N ARG A 134 -2.19 -1.67 0.90
CA ARG A 134 -1.01 -2.35 1.44
C ARG A 134 -1.06 -2.36 2.97
N HIS A 135 -1.42 -3.51 3.54
CA HIS A 135 -1.39 -3.80 4.97
C HIS A 135 -0.79 -5.18 5.25
N ALA A 136 -0.70 -5.55 6.53
CA ALA A 136 -0.04 -6.78 7.00
C ALA A 136 -0.57 -8.09 6.39
N GLN A 137 -1.80 -8.13 5.87
CA GLN A 137 -2.31 -9.34 5.19
C GLN A 137 -1.80 -9.44 3.75
N ASN A 138 -1.46 -8.31 3.14
CA ASN A 138 -1.03 -8.18 1.74
C ASN A 138 0.50 -8.10 1.61
N LEU A 139 1.21 -8.48 2.68
CA LEU A 139 2.65 -8.58 2.79
C LEU A 139 2.99 -9.99 3.25
N PHE A 140 3.71 -10.74 2.43
CA PHE A 140 4.21 -12.07 2.79
C PHE A 140 5.68 -11.98 3.13
N LEU A 141 6.03 -12.49 4.31
CA LEU A 141 7.37 -12.55 4.84
C LEU A 141 7.91 -13.96 4.69
N GLN A 142 9.08 -14.06 4.04
CA GLN A 142 9.82 -15.29 3.86
C GLN A 142 10.83 -15.47 5.01
N GLU A 143 11.28 -16.70 5.22
CA GLU A 143 12.20 -17.02 6.31
C GLU A 143 13.53 -16.25 6.18
N ASP A 144 14.04 -16.06 4.98
CA ASP A 144 15.26 -15.28 4.70
C ASP A 144 15.08 -13.75 4.85
N GLY A 145 13.93 -13.28 5.33
CA GLY A 145 13.59 -11.87 5.50
C GLY A 145 13.17 -11.17 4.22
N ASN A 146 13.03 -11.91 3.12
CA ASN A 146 12.46 -11.38 1.89
C ASN A 146 10.96 -11.12 2.01
N LEU A 147 10.49 -10.16 1.22
CA LEU A 147 9.08 -9.80 1.13
C LEU A 147 8.51 -10.07 -0.26
N LYS A 148 7.23 -10.43 -0.28
CA LYS A 148 6.39 -10.50 -1.47
C LYS A 148 5.11 -9.70 -1.25
N LEU A 149 4.69 -8.97 -2.29
CA LEU A 149 3.55 -8.05 -2.24
C LEU A 149 2.39 -8.65 -3.04
N ILE A 150 1.28 -8.97 -2.38
CA ILE A 150 0.09 -9.54 -3.01
C ILE A 150 -1.08 -8.56 -3.02
N ASP A 151 -2.18 -8.97 -3.65
CA ASP A 151 -3.44 -8.24 -3.71
C ASP A 151 -3.30 -6.80 -4.27
N ASN A 152 -2.64 -6.70 -5.43
CA ASN A 152 -2.28 -5.44 -6.08
C ASN A 152 -3.42 -4.82 -6.92
N GLU A 153 -4.67 -5.25 -6.71
CA GLU A 153 -5.82 -4.83 -7.52
C GLU A 153 -6.37 -3.43 -7.14
N SER A 154 -6.11 -2.99 -5.92
CA SER A 154 -6.51 -1.68 -5.39
C SER A 154 -5.53 -0.56 -5.74
N CYS A 155 -5.08 -0.45 -7.00
CA CYS A 155 -4.06 0.52 -7.40
C CYS A 155 -4.58 1.53 -8.44
N LEU A 156 -3.78 2.58 -8.71
CA LEU A 156 -3.97 3.56 -9.80
C LEU A 156 -5.38 4.19 -9.88
N GLN A 157 -6.08 4.32 -8.75
CA GLN A 157 -7.49 4.73 -8.68
C GLN A 157 -8.46 3.92 -9.56
N HIS A 158 -8.09 2.68 -9.86
CA HIS A 158 -8.94 1.78 -10.65
C HIS A 158 -10.13 1.27 -9.83
N MET A 159 -9.90 0.86 -8.58
CA MET A 159 -10.95 0.41 -7.67
C MET A 159 -11.45 1.52 -6.74
N TRP A 160 -10.55 2.26 -6.11
CA TRP A 160 -10.89 3.26 -5.11
C TRP A 160 -10.54 4.66 -5.62
N ARG A 161 -11.52 5.35 -6.21
CA ARG A 161 -11.31 6.65 -6.84
C ARG A 161 -10.82 7.75 -5.88
N ASN A 162 -11.04 7.60 -4.57
CA ASN A 162 -10.68 8.60 -3.57
C ASN A 162 -9.37 8.26 -2.82
N CYS A 163 -8.62 7.27 -3.28
CA CYS A 163 -7.35 6.90 -2.71
C CYS A 163 -6.22 7.18 -3.70
N GLY A 164 -5.27 8.00 -3.28
CA GLY A 164 -4.04 8.26 -4.00
C GLY A 164 -2.96 7.21 -3.76
N PHE A 165 -2.84 6.72 -2.53
CA PHE A 165 -2.08 5.53 -2.11
C PHE A 165 -2.27 5.34 -0.60
N ASP A 166 -2.22 4.11 -0.10
CA ASP A 166 -2.34 3.79 1.31
C ASP A 166 -1.53 2.53 1.63
N SER A 167 -0.39 2.72 2.28
CA SER A 167 0.62 1.68 2.45
C SER A 167 1.40 1.79 3.74
N VAL A 168 1.58 0.66 4.42
CA VAL A 168 2.44 0.56 5.61
C VAL A 168 3.91 0.90 5.36
N MET A 169 4.40 0.80 4.11
CA MET A 169 5.80 1.09 3.76
C MET A 169 6.05 2.56 3.43
N VAL A 170 4.99 3.33 3.19
CA VAL A 170 5.07 4.73 2.77
C VAL A 170 4.50 5.63 3.89
N PRO A 171 5.28 6.59 4.41
CA PRO A 171 4.78 7.54 5.39
C PRO A 171 3.65 8.39 4.79
N THR A 172 2.94 9.15 5.64
CA THR A 172 1.76 9.99 5.30
C THR A 172 0.47 9.26 4.98
N THR A 173 0.48 7.94 5.07
CA THR A 173 -0.67 7.10 4.75
C THR A 173 -1.44 6.69 5.99
N GLN A 174 -2.71 6.33 5.81
CA GLN A 174 -3.55 5.84 6.89
C GLN A 174 -3.01 4.52 7.45
N LYS A 175 -2.59 3.58 6.59
CA LYS A 175 -2.06 2.28 7.05
C LYS A 175 -0.78 2.43 7.88
N GLN A 176 0.13 3.33 7.51
CA GLN A 176 1.35 3.58 8.28
C GLN A 176 1.02 4.23 9.63
N GLU A 177 0.03 5.12 9.66
CA GLU A 177 -0.46 5.72 10.92
C GLU A 177 -1.19 4.72 11.80
N ILE A 178 -1.91 3.75 11.23
CA ILE A 178 -2.55 2.67 11.98
C ILE A 178 -1.52 1.81 12.72
N ILE A 179 -0.35 1.57 12.12
CA ILE A 179 0.75 0.87 12.80
C ILE A 179 1.22 1.67 14.02
N ARG A 180 1.32 2.98 13.89
CA ARG A 180 1.87 3.86 14.92
C ARG A 180 0.90 4.19 16.05
N LEU A 181 -0.36 4.40 15.70
CA LEU A 181 -1.40 4.93 16.59
C LEU A 181 -2.57 3.96 16.81
N ALA A 182 -2.50 2.74 16.29
CA ALA A 182 -3.59 1.79 16.29
C ALA A 182 -4.82 2.23 15.47
N ASN A 183 -5.54 1.22 14.97
CA ASN A 183 -6.68 1.42 14.07
C ASN A 183 -7.82 2.25 14.68
N GLN A 184 -8.07 2.13 15.99
CA GLN A 184 -9.18 2.82 16.64
C GLN A 184 -8.96 4.33 16.72
N TYR A 185 -7.73 4.76 17.00
CA TYR A 185 -7.39 6.17 17.13
C TYR A 185 -7.39 6.87 15.78
N VAL A 186 -6.71 6.28 14.78
CA VAL A 186 -6.64 6.83 13.42
C VAL A 186 -8.02 6.94 12.77
N ASN A 187 -8.90 5.98 13.03
CA ASN A 187 -10.28 6.01 12.56
C ASN A 187 -11.23 6.82 13.44
N LYS A 188 -10.71 7.49 14.49
CA LYS A 188 -11.46 8.36 15.39
C LYS A 188 -12.68 7.66 16.00
N LEU A 189 -12.57 6.36 16.30
CA LEU A 189 -13.65 5.56 16.86
C LEU A 189 -13.88 5.94 18.34
N PRO A 190 -15.15 6.01 18.79
CA PRO A 190 -15.44 6.35 20.17
C PRO A 190 -14.98 5.21 21.08
N THR A 191 -14.52 5.55 22.29
CA THR A 191 -14.34 4.57 23.36
C THR A 191 -15.53 4.61 24.31
N LEU A 192 -15.52 3.74 25.33
CA LEU A 192 -16.50 3.74 26.43
C LEU A 192 -16.60 5.10 27.14
N THR A 193 -15.58 5.96 27.09
CA THR A 193 -15.58 7.29 27.69
C THR A 193 -15.93 8.42 26.70
N GLY A 194 -16.29 8.07 25.46
CA GLY A 194 -16.66 9.03 24.41
C GLY A 194 -15.49 9.73 23.71
N GLN A 195 -14.25 9.51 24.16
CA GLN A 195 -13.02 10.09 23.58
C GLN A 195 -12.16 9.01 22.91
N PRO A 196 -11.39 9.32 21.84
CA PRO A 196 -10.44 8.37 21.27
C PRO A 196 -9.42 7.90 22.31
N GLN A 197 -9.16 6.60 22.41
CA GLN A 197 -8.14 6.08 23.33
C GLN A 197 -6.76 6.49 22.83
N VAL A 198 -6.03 7.28 23.62
CA VAL A 198 -4.64 7.61 23.30
C VAL A 198 -3.83 6.31 23.23
N PRO A 199 -3.10 6.05 22.14
CA PRO A 199 -2.38 4.79 21.95
C PRO A 199 -1.27 4.62 22.98
N ARG A 200 -0.96 3.36 23.31
CA ARG A 200 0.24 3.03 24.09
C ARG A 200 1.46 3.17 23.15
N PHE A 201 2.53 3.79 23.63
CA PHE A 201 3.77 4.06 22.86
C PHE A 201 4.61 2.80 22.55
N ASP A 202 3.98 1.64 22.40
CA ASP A 202 4.68 0.43 22.02
C ASP A 202 5.06 0.55 20.54
N ALA A 203 6.33 0.33 20.21
CA ALA A 203 6.82 0.40 18.85
C ALA A 203 6.40 -0.87 18.10
N ASP A 204 5.38 -0.79 17.26
CA ASP A 204 4.99 -1.93 16.44
C ASP A 204 6.15 -2.33 15.49
N PRO A 205 6.50 -3.63 15.34
CA PRO A 205 7.59 -4.05 14.48
C PRO A 205 7.47 -3.59 13.04
N GLN A 206 6.23 -3.40 12.55
CA GLN A 206 5.99 -2.91 11.20
C GLN A 206 6.46 -1.46 10.98
N LEU A 207 6.82 -0.71 12.04
CA LEU A 207 7.46 0.59 11.90
C LEU A 207 8.79 0.51 11.16
N LEU A 208 9.47 -0.64 11.20
CA LEU A 208 10.70 -0.88 10.44
C LEU A 208 10.42 -1.08 8.94
N LEU A 209 9.16 -1.13 8.50
CA LEU A 209 8.83 -1.12 7.07
C LEU A 209 8.95 0.26 6.43
N ASP A 210 9.25 1.30 7.20
CA ASP A 210 9.49 2.65 6.68
C ASP A 210 10.80 2.69 5.87
N TYR A 211 10.69 2.91 4.56
CA TYR A 211 11.85 2.90 3.66
C TYR A 211 12.95 3.90 4.06
N ARG A 212 12.62 4.98 4.79
CA ARG A 212 13.57 6.00 5.23
C ARG A 212 14.62 5.46 6.18
N CYS A 213 14.41 4.28 6.75
CA CYS A 213 15.38 3.57 7.58
C CYS A 213 16.49 2.88 6.80
N TYR A 214 16.33 2.77 5.48
CA TYR A 214 17.18 1.94 4.61
C TYR A 214 17.76 2.71 3.43
N LEU A 215 17.68 4.04 3.49
CA LEU A 215 18.38 4.90 2.57
C LEU A 215 19.90 4.86 2.86
N PRO A 216 20.75 5.13 1.86
CA PRO A 216 22.19 5.27 2.07
C PRO A 216 22.54 6.24 3.21
N GLU A 217 23.67 6.01 3.88
CA GLU A 217 24.05 6.75 5.10
C GLU A 217 23.96 8.27 4.92
N GLY A 218 23.38 8.93 5.92
CA GLY A 218 23.20 10.39 5.96
C GLY A 218 21.98 10.91 5.18
N ARG A 219 21.22 10.05 4.49
CA ARG A 219 20.03 10.48 3.74
C ARG A 219 18.73 10.31 4.52
N GLU A 220 17.97 11.40 4.58
CA GLU A 220 16.62 11.41 5.15
C GLU A 220 15.52 11.19 4.10
N GLN A 221 15.86 11.38 2.83
CA GLN A 221 14.94 11.34 1.68
C GLN A 221 15.58 10.60 0.50
N MET A 222 14.75 9.85 -0.24
CA MET A 222 15.09 9.17 -1.48
C MET A 222 15.28 10.16 -2.62
N GLY A 223 14.45 11.22 -2.70
CA GLY A 223 14.52 12.20 -3.78
C GLY A 223 14.32 11.54 -5.14
N THR A 224 15.22 11.80 -6.09
CA THR A 224 15.16 11.29 -7.47
C THR A 224 16.14 10.13 -7.73
N GLU A 225 16.81 9.63 -6.68
CA GLU A 225 17.84 8.60 -6.81
C GLU A 225 17.25 7.20 -6.66
N TYR A 226 16.64 6.72 -7.74
CA TYR A 226 16.05 5.39 -7.80
C TYR A 226 17.06 4.33 -8.24
N PRO A 227 16.88 3.05 -7.86
CA PRO A 227 17.66 1.95 -8.41
C PRO A 227 17.64 1.95 -9.96
N PRO A 228 18.75 1.65 -10.65
CA PRO A 228 18.85 1.87 -12.10
C PRO A 228 17.74 1.26 -12.98
N PRO A 229 17.27 0.02 -12.72
CA PRO A 229 16.14 -0.54 -13.49
C PRO A 229 14.85 0.26 -13.31
N ILE A 230 14.62 0.76 -12.09
CA ILE A 230 13.44 1.55 -11.75
C ILE A 230 13.56 2.96 -12.35
N ASP A 231 14.70 3.63 -12.21
CA ASP A 231 14.94 4.96 -12.81
C ASP A 231 14.69 4.94 -14.32
N LYS A 232 15.24 3.94 -15.01
CA LYS A 232 15.01 3.74 -16.45
C LYS A 232 13.52 3.57 -16.77
N CYS A 233 12.82 2.76 -15.99
CA CYS A 233 11.38 2.53 -16.18
C CYS A 233 10.56 3.81 -15.96
N LEU A 234 10.83 4.55 -14.88
CA LEU A 234 10.17 5.84 -14.59
C LEU A 234 10.36 6.85 -15.71
N ARG A 235 11.60 6.98 -16.22
CA ARG A 235 11.91 7.87 -17.36
C ARG A 235 11.18 7.44 -18.63
N ASN A 236 11.13 6.15 -18.92
CA ASN A 236 10.39 5.62 -20.06
C ASN A 236 8.89 5.96 -19.95
N ILE A 237 8.27 5.70 -18.79
CA ILE A 237 6.87 6.02 -18.53
C ILE A 237 6.61 7.52 -18.70
N ALA A 238 7.45 8.37 -18.11
CA ALA A 238 7.32 9.83 -18.17
C ALA A 238 7.56 10.41 -19.58
N SER A 239 8.26 9.67 -20.45
CA SER A 239 8.49 10.07 -21.84
C SER A 239 7.32 9.74 -22.80
N MET A 240 6.42 8.85 -22.37
CA MET A 240 5.27 8.40 -23.16
C MET A 240 4.03 9.24 -22.86
N ALA A 241 3.19 9.51 -23.87
CA ALA A 241 1.85 10.04 -23.61
C ALA A 241 0.99 8.97 -22.87
N PRO A 242 -0.01 9.36 -22.05
CA PRO A 242 -0.87 8.41 -21.33
C PRO A 242 -1.53 7.33 -22.21
N LYS A 243 -1.88 7.67 -23.46
CA LYS A 243 -2.42 6.69 -24.42
C LYS A 243 -1.38 5.65 -24.86
N GLU A 244 -0.13 6.06 -24.97
CA GLU A 244 1.00 5.18 -25.29
C GLU A 244 1.32 4.28 -24.10
N VAL A 245 1.32 4.82 -22.87
CA VAL A 245 1.44 4.03 -21.64
C VAL A 245 0.34 2.97 -21.56
N ALA A 246 -0.92 3.35 -21.84
CA ALA A 246 -2.04 2.42 -21.83
C ALA A 246 -1.85 1.29 -22.83
N LYS A 247 -1.46 1.61 -24.08
CA LYS A 247 -1.21 0.62 -25.13
C LYS A 247 0.00 -0.25 -24.83
N PHE A 248 1.07 0.34 -24.31
CA PHE A 248 2.33 -0.35 -24.04
C PHE A 248 2.15 -1.39 -22.95
N TYR A 249 1.58 -1.03 -21.80
CA TYR A 249 1.38 -1.98 -20.70
C TYR A 249 0.09 -2.81 -20.83
N GLY A 250 -0.88 -2.37 -21.64
CA GLY A 250 -2.17 -3.05 -21.80
C GLY A 250 -3.20 -2.69 -20.72
N PHE A 251 -3.15 -1.47 -20.18
CA PHE A 251 -4.12 -1.01 -19.19
C PHE A 251 -5.54 -0.95 -19.78
N PRO A 252 -6.59 -1.22 -18.97
CA PRO A 252 -7.97 -1.25 -19.46
C PRO A 252 -8.53 0.13 -19.83
N ASP A 253 -7.94 1.22 -19.32
CA ASP A 253 -8.42 2.60 -19.47
C ASP A 253 -7.23 3.57 -19.49
N VAL A 254 -7.30 4.60 -20.34
CA VAL A 254 -6.29 5.67 -20.44
C VAL A 254 -6.18 6.45 -19.12
N ARG A 255 -7.26 6.58 -18.34
CA ARG A 255 -7.22 7.23 -17.02
C ARG A 255 -6.27 6.52 -16.05
N VAL A 256 -6.27 5.18 -16.05
CA VAL A 256 -5.37 4.37 -15.21
C VAL A 256 -3.91 4.60 -15.64
N ALA A 257 -3.65 4.63 -16.95
CA ALA A 257 -2.33 4.91 -17.49
C ALA A 257 -1.88 6.35 -17.23
N ALA A 258 -2.81 7.32 -17.27
CA ALA A 258 -2.53 8.72 -16.92
C ALA A 258 -2.09 8.86 -15.47
N ASN A 259 -2.71 8.12 -14.55
CA ASN A 259 -2.30 8.10 -13.14
C ASN A 259 -0.87 7.57 -12.96
N LEU A 260 -0.53 6.47 -13.63
CA LEU A 260 0.83 5.92 -13.62
C LEU A 260 1.83 6.91 -14.22
N HIS A 261 1.49 7.51 -15.36
CA HIS A 261 2.30 8.52 -16.04
C HIS A 261 2.58 9.72 -15.13
N THR A 262 1.54 10.35 -14.59
CA THR A 262 1.66 11.52 -13.70
C THR A 262 2.53 11.18 -12.50
N ARG A 263 2.30 10.02 -11.88
CA ARG A 263 3.07 9.57 -10.73
C ARG A 263 4.56 9.38 -11.08
N ALA A 264 4.86 8.72 -12.19
CA ALA A 264 6.24 8.52 -12.64
C ALA A 264 6.94 9.85 -12.95
N THR A 265 6.22 10.79 -13.59
CA THR A 265 6.72 12.13 -13.89
C THR A 265 7.01 12.93 -12.62
N ASP A 266 6.12 12.92 -11.64
CA ASP A 266 6.35 13.61 -10.35
C ASP A 266 7.54 13.00 -9.62
N MET A 267 7.64 11.67 -9.59
CA MET A 267 8.74 10.95 -8.96
C MET A 267 10.10 11.30 -9.57
N ILE A 268 10.19 11.44 -10.90
CA ILE A 268 11.47 11.72 -11.58
C ILE A 268 11.83 13.21 -11.61
N THR A 269 10.84 14.10 -11.64
CA THR A 269 11.06 15.56 -11.78
C THR A 269 11.10 16.29 -10.45
N ARG A 270 10.38 15.78 -9.44
CA ARG A 270 10.23 16.44 -8.12
C ARG A 270 10.70 15.58 -6.96
N GLY A 271 10.89 14.28 -7.17
CA GLY A 271 11.37 13.32 -6.17
C GLY A 271 10.26 12.56 -5.45
N TYR A 272 10.64 11.46 -4.80
CA TYR A 272 9.75 10.51 -4.15
C TYR A 272 8.88 11.18 -3.07
N GLU A 273 9.49 11.95 -2.17
CA GLU A 273 8.79 12.59 -1.05
C GLU A 273 7.83 13.66 -1.55
N TRP A 274 8.24 14.43 -2.56
CA TRP A 274 7.35 15.41 -3.17
C TRP A 274 6.15 14.71 -3.80
N ALA A 275 6.37 13.63 -4.56
CA ALA A 275 5.30 12.85 -5.15
C ALA A 275 4.36 12.29 -4.05
N ALA A 276 4.89 11.73 -2.96
CA ALA A 276 4.06 11.23 -1.85
C ALA A 276 3.24 12.35 -1.19
N LYS A 277 3.84 13.52 -0.94
CA LYS A 277 3.18 14.64 -0.28
C LYS A 277 2.16 15.34 -1.17
N TYR A 278 2.49 15.55 -2.45
CA TYR A 278 1.82 16.51 -3.33
C TYR A 278 1.49 15.97 -4.72
N GLY A 279 2.02 14.83 -5.14
CA GLY A 279 1.80 14.28 -6.47
C GLY A 279 0.44 13.61 -6.62
N HIS A 280 -0.14 13.73 -7.81
CA HIS A 280 -1.39 13.06 -8.15
C HIS A 280 -1.13 11.62 -8.62
N PRO A 281 -2.07 10.68 -8.37
CA PRO A 281 -3.32 10.85 -7.65
C PRO A 281 -3.14 11.01 -6.13
N GLN A 282 -3.90 11.91 -5.50
CA GLN A 282 -3.77 12.22 -4.08
C GLN A 282 -4.86 11.54 -3.24
N ASN A 283 -4.55 11.27 -1.97
CA ASN A 283 -5.56 10.94 -0.97
C ASN A 283 -6.45 12.16 -0.68
N ALA A 284 -7.69 11.93 -0.27
CA ALA A 284 -8.50 12.99 0.31
C ALA A 284 -7.84 13.56 1.59
N GLU A 285 -8.09 14.83 1.91
CA GLU A 285 -7.42 15.53 3.02
C GLU A 285 -7.53 14.77 4.35
N ALA A 286 -8.70 14.25 4.70
CA ALA A 286 -8.91 13.46 5.92
C ALA A 286 -8.09 12.15 5.99
N LYS A 287 -7.33 11.82 4.94
CA LYS A 287 -6.44 10.66 4.83
C LYS A 287 -4.99 11.05 4.48
N ARG A 288 -4.62 12.34 4.60
CA ARG A 288 -3.27 12.84 4.33
C ARG A 288 -2.57 13.19 5.64
N TYR A 289 -1.67 12.32 6.06
CA TYR A 289 -0.99 12.43 7.35
C TYR A 289 0.37 13.14 7.22
N ARG A 290 0.84 13.79 8.30
CA ARG A 290 2.17 14.42 8.32
C ARG A 290 3.28 13.37 8.38
N PHE A 291 4.48 13.73 7.93
CA PHE A 291 5.66 12.89 8.12
C PHE A 291 5.96 12.76 9.62
N GLN A 292 6.01 11.53 10.11
CA GLN A 292 6.36 11.24 11.50
C GLN A 292 7.83 10.84 11.61
N PRO A 293 8.46 11.00 12.79
CA PRO A 293 9.77 10.43 13.07
C PRO A 293 9.79 8.93 12.77
N LYS A 294 10.79 8.47 12.02
CA LYS A 294 10.99 7.05 11.71
C LYS A 294 11.52 6.30 12.94
N CYS A 295 11.19 5.01 13.06
CA CYS A 295 11.79 4.11 14.03
C CYS A 295 12.57 3.03 13.28
N CYS A 296 13.90 3.02 13.38
CA CYS A 296 14.76 2.20 12.52
C CYS A 296 15.43 1.02 13.23
N SER A 297 15.07 0.78 14.48
CA SER A 297 15.47 -0.40 15.24
C SER A 297 14.48 -0.64 16.38
N LEU A 298 14.35 -1.89 16.78
CA LEU A 298 13.53 -2.31 17.91
C LEU A 298 14.42 -2.82 19.03
N HIS A 299 14.05 -2.52 20.27
CA HIS A 299 14.52 -3.25 21.44
C HIS A 299 13.33 -3.81 22.22
N ILE A 300 13.55 -4.92 22.91
CA ILE A 300 12.52 -5.54 23.74
C ILE A 300 12.58 -4.91 25.11
N ASN A 301 11.47 -4.31 25.53
CA ASN A 301 11.29 -3.76 26.87
C ASN A 301 10.28 -4.63 27.64
N ARG A 302 10.80 -5.63 28.36
CA ARG A 302 10.04 -6.61 29.16
C ARG A 302 9.01 -7.41 28.36
N THR A 303 7.88 -6.79 28.00
CA THR A 303 6.71 -7.41 27.37
C THR A 303 6.28 -6.72 26.07
N HIS A 304 6.92 -5.62 25.69
CA HIS A 304 6.61 -4.85 24.49
C HIS A 304 7.87 -4.47 23.74
N PHE A 305 7.70 -3.98 22.52
CA PHE A 305 8.77 -3.40 21.72
C PHE A 305 8.82 -1.91 21.97
N ALA A 306 10.03 -1.35 21.97
CA ALA A 306 10.27 0.07 21.97
C ALA A 306 11.32 0.41 20.91
N CYS A 307 11.31 1.67 20.46
CA CYS A 307 12.27 2.09 19.45
C CYS A 307 13.69 2.09 20.02
N GLY A 308 14.68 1.62 19.26
CA GLY A 308 16.08 1.55 19.68
C GLY A 308 16.78 2.91 19.83
N HIS A 309 16.10 4.00 19.51
CA HIS A 309 16.55 5.37 19.72
C HIS A 309 15.43 6.24 20.27
N ALA A 310 15.76 7.48 20.65
CA ALA A 310 14.76 8.47 21.03
C ALA A 310 13.74 8.64 19.89
N TRP A 311 12.49 8.29 20.16
CA TRP A 311 11.40 8.30 19.21
C TRP A 311 10.21 9.01 19.84
N LYS A 312 9.85 10.18 19.29
CA LYS A 312 8.82 11.08 19.84
C LYS A 312 7.79 11.42 18.75
N PRO A 313 6.91 10.47 18.39
CA PRO A 313 5.92 10.70 17.35
C PRO A 313 4.78 11.62 17.84
N SER A 314 4.13 12.33 16.92
CA SER A 314 3.02 13.27 17.21
C SER A 314 1.67 12.56 17.24
N PHE A 315 0.73 12.99 18.08
CA PHE A 315 -0.64 12.42 18.12
C PHE A 315 -1.65 13.14 17.22
N GLU A 316 -1.19 14.10 16.43
CA GLU A 316 -2.04 14.88 15.54
C GLU A 316 -2.72 13.99 14.50
N LEU A 317 -3.99 14.30 14.19
CA LEU A 317 -4.78 13.65 13.16
C LEU A 317 -5.33 14.71 12.18
N PRO A 318 -5.49 14.38 10.89
CA PRO A 318 -6.11 15.30 9.94
C PRO A 318 -7.59 15.51 10.30
N LEU A 319 -8.14 16.68 10.03
CA LEU A 319 -9.57 16.99 10.11
C LEU A 319 -10.36 16.17 9.06
N GLY A 320 -11.62 15.88 9.36
CA GLY A 320 -12.56 15.14 8.50
C GLY A 320 -12.71 13.65 8.85
N ASN A 321 -13.58 12.97 8.12
CA ASN A 321 -13.91 11.56 8.30
C ASN A 321 -12.86 10.67 7.57
N PRO A 322 -12.09 9.85 8.32
CA PRO A 322 -11.00 9.03 7.76
C PRO A 322 -11.50 7.79 7.00
N PHE A 323 -12.79 7.45 7.06
CA PHE A 323 -13.38 6.39 6.25
C PHE A 323 -13.77 6.90 4.86
N THR A 324 -14.54 7.98 4.83
CA THR A 324 -15.12 8.53 3.60
C THR A 324 -14.16 9.47 2.87
N GLY A 325 -13.20 10.05 3.58
CA GLY A 325 -12.34 11.12 3.06
C GLY A 325 -13.03 12.47 2.97
N ARG A 326 -14.23 12.62 3.57
CA ARG A 326 -15.04 13.86 3.51
C ARG A 326 -14.94 14.64 4.81
N GLU A 327 -15.68 15.75 4.90
CA GLU A 327 -15.94 16.46 6.15
C GLU A 327 -16.47 15.52 7.24
N TRP A 328 -16.26 15.94 8.48
CA TRP A 328 -16.68 15.20 9.64
C TRP A 328 -18.21 15.12 9.72
N ASP A 329 -18.74 13.90 9.81
CA ASP A 329 -20.18 13.59 9.65
C ASP A 329 -20.76 12.87 10.87
N LYS A 330 -20.13 12.99 12.05
CA LYS A 330 -20.56 12.33 13.29
C LYS A 330 -21.13 13.33 14.27
N ASP A 331 -22.05 12.88 15.12
CA ASP A 331 -22.75 13.68 16.14
C ASP A 331 -21.86 14.06 17.35
N ARG A 332 -20.54 14.12 17.16
CA ARG A 332 -19.55 14.51 18.18
C ARG A 332 -18.51 15.42 17.55
N PRO A 333 -17.73 16.20 18.31
CA PRO A 333 -16.65 17.01 17.75
C PRO A 333 -15.61 16.15 17.00
N ASP A 334 -15.03 16.73 15.95
CA ASP A 334 -13.91 16.11 15.24
C ASP A 334 -12.64 16.18 16.11
N PRO A 335 -12.00 15.05 16.45
CA PRO A 335 -10.72 15.04 17.18
C PRO A 335 -9.49 15.40 16.31
N GLY A 336 -9.66 15.70 15.02
CA GLY A 336 -8.58 16.17 14.15
C GLY A 336 -8.02 17.52 14.57
N THR A 337 -6.73 17.77 14.28
CA THR A 337 -5.99 18.96 14.74
C THR A 337 -5.35 19.77 13.61
N TYR A 338 -5.38 19.28 12.37
CA TYR A 338 -4.82 20.00 11.22
C TYR A 338 -5.52 19.65 9.90
N VAL A 339 -5.41 20.52 8.89
CA VAL A 339 -5.88 20.22 7.53
C VAL A 339 -4.94 19.24 6.86
N GLY A 340 -5.44 18.09 6.44
CA GLY A 340 -4.58 17.05 5.88
C GLY A 340 -3.90 17.47 4.58
N GLY A 341 -2.64 17.07 4.41
CA GLY A 341 -1.81 17.53 3.30
C GLY A 341 -1.06 18.84 3.56
N THR A 342 -1.17 19.39 4.77
CA THR A 342 -0.31 20.47 5.23
C THR A 342 0.97 19.90 5.87
N PHE A 343 2.12 20.34 5.36
CA PHE A 343 3.45 19.93 5.81
C PHE A 343 4.21 21.18 6.28
N PRO A 344 4.09 21.56 7.56
CA PRO A 344 4.70 22.79 8.08
C PRO A 344 6.22 22.85 7.87
N GLU A 345 6.86 21.69 7.82
CA GLU A 345 8.29 21.57 7.57
C GLU A 345 8.73 22.06 6.17
N ASP A 346 7.80 22.17 5.22
CA ASP A 346 8.09 22.55 3.83
C ASP A 346 7.82 24.06 3.55
N GLY A 347 7.36 24.83 4.55
CA GLY A 347 7.08 26.27 4.42
C GLY A 347 6.08 26.61 3.29
N ASP A 348 6.29 27.75 2.62
CA ASP A 348 5.39 28.27 1.56
C ASP A 348 5.28 27.39 0.31
N VAL A 349 6.22 26.44 0.13
CA VAL A 349 6.17 25.45 -0.97
C VAL A 349 4.92 24.56 -0.82
N GLY A 350 4.47 24.31 0.40
CA GLY A 350 3.24 23.58 0.68
C GLY A 350 1.95 24.37 0.43
N GLY A 351 2.00 25.72 0.49
CA GLY A 351 0.84 26.60 0.31
C GLY A 351 0.43 26.78 -1.15
N ASN A 352 1.41 27.02 -2.03
CA ASN A 352 1.17 27.31 -3.45
C ASN A 352 0.65 26.10 -4.26
N VAL A 353 0.84 24.87 -3.78
CA VAL A 353 0.33 23.66 -4.45
C VAL A 353 -1.13 23.37 -4.09
N ALA A 354 -1.57 23.72 -2.87
CA ALA A 354 -2.96 23.56 -2.45
C ALA A 354 -3.89 24.48 -3.26
N GLU A 355 -3.49 25.73 -3.51
CA GLU A 355 -4.26 26.70 -4.30
C GLU A 355 -4.41 26.27 -5.78
N ALA A 356 -3.38 25.67 -6.38
CA ALA A 356 -3.46 25.16 -7.75
C ALA A 356 -4.49 24.01 -7.88
N SER A 357 -4.59 23.14 -6.88
CA SER A 357 -5.51 21.99 -6.88
C SER A 357 -6.99 22.35 -6.73
N ALA A 358 -7.30 23.47 -6.07
CA ALA A 358 -8.67 23.99 -5.95
C ALA A 358 -9.23 24.55 -7.27
N SER A 359 -8.36 24.98 -8.19
CA SER A 359 -8.77 25.61 -9.45
C SER A 359 -9.18 24.64 -10.56
N THR A 360 -8.97 23.33 -10.39
CA THR A 360 -9.28 22.30 -11.41
C THR A 360 -10.58 21.52 -11.18
N GLN A 361 -11.36 21.81 -10.14
CA GLN A 361 -12.66 21.14 -9.88
C GLN A 361 -13.90 21.94 -10.29
N SER A 362 -13.75 23.10 -10.94
CA SER A 362 -14.87 23.90 -11.46
C SER A 362 -14.88 23.92 -12.99
N GLY A 363 -15.38 22.84 -13.58
CA GLY A 363 -15.73 22.79 -15.01
C GLY A 363 -16.83 21.75 -15.25
N PRO A 364 -17.91 22.11 -15.96
CA PRO A 364 -19.22 21.43 -15.94
C PRO A 364 -19.24 19.99 -16.44
#